data_AF-Q5EZB8-F1
#
_entry.id   AF-Q5EZB8-F1
#
_cell.length_a   1.000
_cell.length_b   1.000
_cell.length_c   1.000
_cell.angle_alpha   90.00
_cell.angle_beta   90.00
_cell.angle_gamma   90.00
#
_symmetry.space_group_name_H-M   'P 1'
#
loop_
_entity.id
_entity.type
_entity.pdbx_description
1 polymer ?
#
loop_
_entity_poly.entity_id
_entity_poly.type
_entity_poly.pdbx_seq_one_letter_code
_entity_poly.pdbx_strand_id
1 'polypeptide(L)'
;ASLFAAAAVASAAPLEARQVDASCPVATQGDYVWKISNFFGRKPEGTYYNSFGFNIKATNGGTLDFNCSSQADKLEDNKFYSCGENSFIDFAFSSDRSGLIIKQGVSDDLTYVGTTTLPSYCRAGGNGPKDFVCQGVS
;
A
#
# COMPACT_ATOMS: atom_id res chain seq x y z
N ALA A 1 48.39 -53.92 2.25
CA ALA A 1 47.05 -53.34 2.02
C ALA A 1 47.24 -51.86 1.74
N SER A 2 46.89 -51.39 0.54
CA SER A 2 47.02 -49.97 0.14
C SER A 2 45.61 -49.44 -0.11
N LEU A 3 45.19 -48.43 0.66
CA LEU A 3 43.91 -47.74 0.45
C LEU A 3 44.12 -46.60 -0.55
N PHE A 4 43.41 -46.63 -1.67
CA PHE A 4 43.22 -45.48 -2.55
C PHE A 4 42.01 -44.67 -2.05
N ALA A 5 42.23 -43.41 -1.69
CA ALA A 5 41.16 -42.46 -1.38
C ALA A 5 40.71 -41.76 -2.67
N ALA A 6 39.46 -41.96 -3.07
CA ALA A 6 38.83 -41.23 -4.18
C ALA A 6 38.33 -39.87 -3.66
N ALA A 7 38.87 -38.78 -4.19
CA ALA A 7 38.36 -37.43 -3.94
C ALA A 7 37.11 -37.20 -4.82
N ALA A 8 35.95 -37.04 -4.18
CA ALA A 8 34.73 -36.63 -4.87
C ALA A 8 34.78 -35.12 -5.12
N VAL A 9 34.72 -34.72 -6.39
CA VAL A 9 34.62 -33.31 -6.79
C VAL A 9 33.18 -32.88 -6.49
N ALA A 10 33.00 -31.99 -5.51
CA ALA A 10 31.71 -31.38 -5.25
C ALA A 10 31.40 -30.40 -6.39
N SER A 11 30.52 -30.79 -7.31
CA SER A 11 29.94 -29.88 -8.29
C SER A 11 29.08 -28.86 -7.55
N ALA A 12 29.52 -27.61 -7.46
CA ALA A 12 28.65 -26.52 -7.07
C ALA A 12 27.52 -26.45 -8.10
N ALA A 13 26.27 -26.62 -7.63
CA ALA A 13 25.11 -26.34 -8.47
C ALA A 13 25.26 -24.89 -8.98
N PRO A 14 25.06 -24.64 -10.28
CA PRO A 14 25.04 -23.26 -10.75
C PRO A 14 23.96 -22.52 -9.94
N LEU A 15 24.31 -21.35 -9.40
CA LEU A 15 23.28 -20.41 -8.97
C LEU A 15 22.51 -20.07 -10.26
N GLU A 16 21.37 -20.70 -10.51
CA GLU A 16 20.44 -20.18 -11.50
C GLU A 16 20.16 -18.72 -11.11
N ALA A 17 20.55 -17.79 -11.98
CA ALA A 17 20.11 -16.42 -11.86
C ALA A 17 18.58 -16.45 -11.74
N ARG A 18 18.03 -15.78 -10.71
CA ARG A 18 16.58 -15.58 -10.55
C ARG A 18 15.99 -15.26 -11.92
N GLN A 19 15.02 -16.06 -12.37
CA GLN A 19 14.28 -15.77 -13.61
C GLN A 19 13.87 -14.29 -13.61
N VAL A 20 14.40 -13.54 -14.57
CA VAL A 20 14.09 -12.12 -14.79
C VAL A 20 12.76 -11.95 -15.53
N ASP A 21 12.01 -13.03 -15.77
CA ASP A 21 10.70 -13.04 -16.44
C ASP A 21 9.52 -13.42 -15.51
N ALA A 22 9.56 -13.01 -14.24
CA ALA A 22 8.37 -13.07 -13.39
C ALA A 22 7.57 -11.77 -13.52
N SER A 23 6.49 -11.80 -14.31
CA SER A 23 5.40 -10.82 -14.20
C SER A 23 5.10 -10.58 -12.72
N CYS A 24 5.15 -9.33 -12.25
CA CYS A 24 4.96 -9.01 -10.83
C CYS A 24 3.71 -9.76 -10.29
N PRO A 25 3.79 -10.41 -9.10
CA PRO A 25 2.71 -11.25 -8.57
C PRO A 25 1.57 -10.38 -8.00
N VAL A 26 0.98 -9.54 -8.84
CA VAL A 26 -0.06 -8.57 -8.50
C VAL A 26 -1.02 -8.45 -9.67
N ALA A 27 -2.32 -8.57 -9.41
CA ALA A 27 -3.34 -8.29 -10.41
C ALA A 27 -3.44 -6.78 -10.61
N THR A 28 -3.29 -6.32 -11.85
CA THR A 28 -3.34 -4.89 -12.20
C THR A 28 -4.59 -4.50 -13.00
N GLN A 29 -5.41 -5.46 -13.41
CA GLN A 29 -6.66 -5.26 -14.15
C GLN A 29 -7.77 -6.18 -13.65
N GLY A 30 -9.00 -5.67 -13.64
CA GLY A 30 -10.22 -6.44 -13.34
C GLY A 30 -11.37 -5.56 -12.85
N ASP A 31 -12.60 -6.08 -12.90
CA ASP A 31 -13.80 -5.34 -12.49
C ASP A 31 -13.78 -4.92 -11.01
N TYR A 32 -13.12 -5.72 -10.18
CA TYR A 32 -12.97 -5.49 -8.74
C TYR A 32 -11.51 -5.20 -8.34
N VAL A 33 -10.68 -4.77 -9.31
CA VAL A 33 -9.31 -4.34 -9.08
C VAL A 33 -9.23 -2.84 -9.30
N TRP A 34 -8.83 -2.09 -8.28
CA TRP A 34 -8.61 -0.64 -8.37
C TRP A 34 -7.15 -0.30 -8.16
N LYS A 35 -6.66 0.69 -8.90
CA LYS A 35 -5.33 1.26 -8.71
C LYS A 35 -5.40 2.30 -7.59
N ILE A 36 -4.55 2.14 -6.59
CA ILE A 36 -4.29 3.16 -5.57
C ILE A 36 -3.00 3.89 -5.93
N SER A 37 -3.02 5.21 -5.92
CA SER A 37 -1.84 6.02 -6.28
C SER A 37 -1.82 7.37 -5.56
N ASN A 38 -0.75 8.14 -5.73
CA ASN A 38 -0.63 9.50 -5.19
C ASN A 38 -0.90 9.59 -3.68
N PHE A 39 -0.43 8.59 -2.92
CA PHE A 39 -0.52 8.64 -1.46
C PHE A 39 0.19 9.88 -0.93
N PHE A 40 -0.48 10.60 -0.04
CA PHE A 40 0.11 11.66 0.76
C PHE A 40 -0.36 11.56 2.20
N GLY A 41 0.47 11.98 3.13
CA GLY A 41 0.08 12.16 4.52
C GLY A 41 1.00 13.13 5.24
N ARG A 42 0.49 13.77 6.28
CA ARG A 42 1.27 14.69 7.12
C ARG A 42 1.22 14.26 8.58
N LYS A 43 2.40 14.18 9.19
CA LYS A 43 2.60 13.94 10.62
C LYS A 43 3.14 15.21 11.27
N PRO A 44 2.29 16.08 11.84
CA PRO A 44 2.73 17.37 12.38
C PRO A 44 3.70 17.21 13.55
N GLU A 45 3.55 16.14 14.33
CA GLU A 45 4.40 15.80 15.49
C GLU A 45 5.23 14.52 15.26
N GLY A 46 5.40 14.11 14.00
CA GLY A 46 6.20 12.95 13.60
C GLY A 46 5.63 11.58 13.98
N THR A 47 4.49 11.54 14.65
CA THR A 47 3.91 10.31 15.23
C THR A 47 2.60 9.93 14.54
N TYR A 48 1.57 10.75 14.68
CA TYR A 48 0.23 10.54 14.10
C TYR A 48 0.03 11.35 12.82
N TYR A 49 -0.91 10.92 11.98
CA TYR A 49 -1.36 11.70 10.82
C TYR A 49 -2.44 12.72 11.23
N ASN A 50 -2.38 13.93 10.70
CA ASN A 50 -3.49 14.90 10.77
C ASN A 50 -4.20 15.08 9.42
N SER A 51 -3.53 14.68 8.35
CA SER A 51 -4.11 14.56 7.02
C SER A 51 -3.52 13.36 6.30
N PHE A 52 -4.35 12.68 5.53
CA PHE A 52 -3.88 11.74 4.52
C PHE A 52 -4.89 11.57 3.39
N GLY A 53 -4.38 11.10 2.25
CA GLY A 53 -5.21 10.73 1.12
C GLY A 53 -4.43 10.02 0.04
N PHE A 54 -5.18 9.55 -0.95
CA PHE A 54 -4.70 8.80 -2.11
C PHE A 54 -5.76 8.88 -3.22
N ASN A 55 -5.38 8.59 -4.44
CA ASN A 55 -6.27 8.45 -5.58
C ASN A 55 -6.73 6.99 -5.73
N ILE A 56 -7.99 6.79 -6.08
CA ILE A 56 -8.58 5.50 -6.44
C ILE A 56 -9.03 5.57 -7.90
N LYS A 57 -8.58 4.61 -8.71
CA LYS A 57 -8.91 4.53 -10.14
C LYS A 57 -9.31 3.12 -10.57
N ALA A 58 -10.39 3.00 -11.35
CA ALA A 58 -10.79 1.73 -11.96
C ALA A 58 -9.74 1.22 -12.96
N THR A 59 -9.61 -0.11 -13.05
CA THR A 59 -8.66 -0.76 -13.98
C THR A 59 -9.34 -1.52 -15.12
N ASN A 60 -10.68 -1.51 -15.18
CA ASN A 60 -11.50 -2.20 -16.18
C ASN A 60 -12.01 -1.28 -17.32
N GLY A 61 -11.46 -0.07 -17.45
CA GLY A 61 -11.92 0.92 -18.43
C GLY A 61 -13.16 1.73 -18.01
N GLY A 62 -13.67 1.53 -16.79
CA GLY A 62 -14.68 2.38 -16.18
C GLY A 62 -14.18 3.80 -15.88
N THR A 63 -15.10 4.69 -15.49
CA THR A 63 -14.83 6.13 -15.27
C THR A 63 -14.47 6.50 -13.84
N LEU A 64 -14.42 5.53 -12.91
CA LEU A 64 -14.07 5.78 -11.52
C LEU A 64 -12.62 6.29 -11.43
N ASP A 65 -12.43 7.54 -11.06
CA ASP A 65 -11.14 8.18 -10.81
C ASP A 65 -11.35 9.35 -9.85
N PHE A 66 -11.02 9.18 -8.58
CA PHE A 66 -11.28 10.21 -7.56
C PHE A 66 -10.28 10.18 -6.40
N ASN A 67 -10.16 11.30 -5.72
CA ASN A 67 -9.32 11.42 -4.52
C ASN A 67 -10.12 11.04 -3.27
N CYS A 68 -9.51 10.18 -2.46
CA CYS A 68 -9.99 9.75 -1.18
C CYS A 68 -9.09 10.34 -0.09
N SER A 69 -9.64 11.11 0.85
CA SER A 69 -8.83 11.75 1.88
C SER A 69 -9.62 12.06 3.15
N SER A 70 -8.92 12.25 4.26
CA SER A 70 -9.50 12.78 5.49
C SER A 70 -8.50 13.69 6.22
N GLN A 71 -9.05 14.60 7.02
CA GLN A 71 -8.31 15.54 7.85
C GLN A 71 -8.99 15.67 9.22
N ALA A 72 -8.18 15.72 10.27
CA ALA A 72 -8.59 16.00 11.65
C ALA A 72 -7.36 16.44 12.45
N ASP A 73 -7.54 16.95 13.68
CA ASP A 73 -6.40 17.26 14.56
C ASP A 73 -5.49 16.05 14.77
N LYS A 74 -6.11 14.86 14.91
CA LYS A 74 -5.45 13.56 14.95
C LYS A 74 -6.34 12.52 14.29
N LEU A 75 -5.78 11.82 13.31
CA LEU A 75 -6.40 10.64 12.71
C LEU A 75 -5.94 9.40 13.48
N GLU A 76 -6.90 8.53 13.77
CA GLU A 76 -6.71 7.32 14.56
C GLU A 76 -6.51 6.12 13.62
N ASP A 77 -5.55 5.28 13.96
CA ASP A 77 -5.33 4.03 13.23
C ASP A 77 -6.55 3.11 13.35
N ASN A 78 -6.84 2.37 12.28
CA ASN A 78 -7.93 1.40 12.17
C ASN A 78 -9.34 1.96 12.38
N LYS A 79 -9.50 3.29 12.41
CA LYS A 79 -10.80 3.95 12.36
C LYS A 79 -11.21 4.18 10.91
N PHE A 80 -12.48 3.90 10.61
CA PHE A 80 -13.05 4.20 9.29
C PHE A 80 -13.36 5.69 9.15
N TYR A 81 -12.91 6.26 8.05
CA TYR A 81 -13.20 7.61 7.60
C TYR A 81 -13.82 7.53 6.21
N SER A 82 -14.79 8.40 5.93
CA SER A 82 -15.34 8.52 4.58
C SER A 82 -14.30 9.14 3.65
N CYS A 83 -14.20 8.65 2.40
CA CYS A 83 -13.28 9.21 1.40
C CYS A 83 -13.59 10.66 1.02
N GLY A 84 -14.80 11.14 1.27
CA GLY A 84 -15.27 12.47 0.93
C GLY A 84 -16.77 12.62 1.17
N GLU A 85 -17.29 13.84 1.00
CA GLU A 85 -18.72 14.09 1.12
C GLU A 85 -19.50 13.25 0.09
N ASN A 86 -20.50 12.49 0.55
CA ASN A 86 -21.29 11.56 -0.27
C ASN A 86 -20.50 10.40 -0.91
N SER A 87 -19.32 10.06 -0.38
CA SER A 87 -18.60 8.88 -0.83
C SER A 87 -19.30 7.60 -0.39
N PHE A 88 -19.43 6.64 -1.30
CA PHE A 88 -19.85 5.25 -1.01
C PHE A 88 -18.69 4.35 -0.55
N ILE A 89 -17.50 4.94 -0.43
CA ILE A 89 -16.27 4.30 0.02
C ILE A 89 -15.80 4.93 1.33
N ASP A 90 -15.55 4.07 2.31
CA ASP A 90 -14.82 4.38 3.54
C ASP A 90 -13.42 3.75 3.48
N PHE A 91 -12.48 4.28 4.25
CA PHE A 91 -11.17 3.68 4.43
C PHE A 91 -10.73 3.70 5.90
N ALA A 92 -9.83 2.79 6.25
CA ALA A 92 -9.07 2.82 7.50
C ALA A 92 -7.58 2.62 7.19
N PHE A 93 -6.70 3.14 8.06
CA PHE A 93 -5.25 3.02 7.87
C PHE A 93 -4.57 2.50 9.13
N SER A 94 -3.59 1.62 8.96
CA SER A 94 -2.72 1.10 10.02
C SER A 94 -1.31 1.62 9.80
N SER A 95 -0.90 2.62 10.60
CA SER A 95 0.36 3.33 10.38
C SER A 95 1.61 2.48 10.67
N ASP A 96 1.49 1.46 11.52
CA ASP A 96 2.56 0.51 11.87
C ASP A 96 3.12 -0.25 10.65
N ARG A 97 2.27 -0.52 9.66
CA ARG A 97 2.59 -1.34 8.47
C ARG A 97 2.26 -0.65 7.15
N SER A 98 1.90 0.63 7.19
CA SER A 98 1.38 1.38 6.04
C SER A 98 0.19 0.67 5.35
N GLY A 99 -0.67 0.04 6.15
CA GLY A 99 -1.78 -0.77 5.66
C GLY A 99 -3.02 0.07 5.39
N LEU A 100 -3.56 -0.02 4.18
CA LEU A 100 -4.85 0.57 3.81
C LEU A 100 -5.92 -0.53 3.80
N ILE A 101 -7.07 -0.21 4.39
CA ILE A 101 -8.30 -0.99 4.27
C ILE A 101 -9.33 -0.09 3.59
N ILE A 102 -9.95 -0.57 2.53
CA ILE A 102 -11.06 0.09 1.83
C ILE A 102 -12.32 -0.73 2.06
N LYS A 103 -13.43 -0.06 2.34
CA LYS A 103 -14.75 -0.65 2.50
C LYS A 103 -15.73 0.07 1.56
N GLN A 104 -16.44 -0.70 0.74
CA GLN A 104 -17.45 -0.20 -0.19
C GLN A 104 -18.82 -0.76 0.21
N GLY A 105 -19.76 0.12 0.56
CA GLY A 105 -21.16 -0.26 0.74
C GLY A 105 -21.86 -0.33 -0.61
N VAL A 106 -22.44 -1.49 -0.96
CA VAL A 106 -23.12 -1.70 -2.25
C VAL A 106 -24.63 -1.79 -2.06
N SER A 107 -25.07 -2.47 -1.01
CA SER A 107 -26.46 -2.55 -0.55
C SER A 107 -26.49 -2.84 0.95
N ASP A 108 -27.68 -2.90 1.55
CA ASP A 108 -27.85 -3.19 2.98
C ASP A 108 -27.21 -4.53 3.41
N ASP A 109 -27.13 -5.50 2.48
CA ASP A 109 -26.61 -6.85 2.74
C ASP A 109 -25.22 -7.11 2.13
N LEU A 110 -24.68 -6.17 1.34
CA LEU A 110 -23.45 -6.39 0.58
C LEU A 110 -22.42 -5.29 0.81
N THR A 111 -21.27 -5.70 1.35
CA THR A 111 -20.10 -4.84 1.54
C THR A 111 -18.87 -5.53 0.94
N TYR A 112 -18.13 -4.80 0.10
CA TYR A 112 -16.81 -5.24 -0.35
C TYR A 112 -15.71 -4.64 0.51
N VAL A 113 -14.65 -5.41 0.74
CA VAL A 113 -13.46 -4.98 1.47
C VAL A 113 -12.22 -5.32 0.65
N GLY A 114 -11.30 -4.38 0.55
CA GLY A 114 -9.99 -4.56 -0.05
C GLY A 114 -8.89 -4.06 0.87
N THR A 115 -7.71 -4.66 0.78
CA THR A 115 -6.54 -4.22 1.54
C THR A 115 -5.32 -4.09 0.64
N THR A 116 -4.43 -3.16 0.99
CA THR A 116 -3.13 -3.02 0.32
C THR A 116 -2.14 -2.38 1.28
N THR A 117 -0.85 -2.52 0.99
CA THR A 117 0.19 -1.71 1.63
C THR A 117 0.47 -0.51 0.72
N LEU A 118 0.63 0.68 1.31
CA LEU A 118 1.02 1.90 0.60
C LEU A 118 2.47 2.27 0.96
N PRO A 119 3.47 1.81 0.19
CA PRO A 119 4.85 2.21 0.39
C PRO A 119 4.98 3.72 0.31
N SER A 120 5.58 4.32 1.34
CA SER A 120 5.74 5.77 1.42
C SER A 120 7.10 6.15 1.99
N TYR A 121 7.54 7.34 1.63
CA TYR A 121 8.75 7.95 2.15
C TYR A 121 8.38 9.28 2.83
N CYS A 122 8.84 9.45 4.08
CA CYS A 122 8.60 10.65 4.86
C CYS A 122 9.85 11.52 4.94
N ARG A 123 9.69 12.82 4.69
CA ARG A 123 10.75 13.83 4.82
C ARG A 123 10.28 14.99 5.69
N ALA A 124 11.21 15.82 6.17
CA ALA A 124 10.88 17.02 6.92
C ALA A 124 9.92 17.92 6.11
N GLY A 125 8.81 18.34 6.72
CA GLY A 125 7.77 19.18 6.11
C GLY A 125 8.01 20.68 6.26
N GLY A 126 8.88 21.07 7.20
CA GLY A 126 9.32 22.46 7.38
C GLY A 126 8.40 23.32 8.26
N ASN A 127 7.25 22.80 8.72
CA ASN A 127 6.34 23.52 9.61
C ASN A 127 6.47 23.02 11.06
N GLY A 128 7.69 23.03 11.57
CA GLY A 128 8.03 22.57 12.93
C GLY A 128 9.19 21.56 12.93
N PRO A 129 9.89 21.41 14.06
CA PRO A 129 11.05 20.53 14.16
C PRO A 129 10.72 19.03 14.05
N LYS A 130 9.43 18.66 14.22
CA LYS A 130 8.94 17.29 14.14
C LYS A 130 7.94 17.08 13.00
N ASP A 131 7.78 18.06 12.12
CA ASP A 131 6.82 17.99 11.03
C ASP A 131 7.37 17.10 9.91
N PHE A 132 6.62 16.07 9.54
CA PHE A 132 6.94 15.18 8.44
C PHE A 132 5.82 15.16 7.40
N VAL A 133 6.22 15.17 6.13
CA VAL A 133 5.34 14.93 4.98
C VAL A 133 5.75 13.62 4.33
N CYS A 134 4.79 12.72 4.18
CA CYS A 134 4.94 11.38 3.62
C CYS A 134 4.29 11.34 2.24
N GLN A 135 4.98 10.76 1.26
CA GLN A 135 4.50 10.61 -0.11
C GLN A 135 4.68 9.18 -0.58
N GLY A 136 3.73 8.67 -1.38
CA GLY A 136 3.81 7.35 -1.99
C GLY A 136 4.99 7.25 -2.96
N VAL A 137 5.63 6.07 -3.01
CA VAL A 137 6.79 5.80 -3.88
C VAL A 137 6.47 4.82 -5.01
N SER A 138 5.18 4.58 -5.27
CA SER A 138 4.64 3.59 -6.22
C SER A 138 3.66 4.22 -7.21
#